data_AF-A0A9D5HV31-F1
#
_entry.id   AF-A0A9D5HV31-F1
#
_cell.length_a   1.000
_cell.length_b   1.000
_cell.length_c   1.000
_cell.angle_alpha   90.00
_cell.angle_beta   90.00
_cell.angle_gamma   90.00
#
_symmetry.space_group_name_H-M   'P 1'
#
loop_
_entity.id
_entity.type
_entity.pdbx_description
1 polymer ?
#
loop_
_entity_poly.entity_id
_entity_poly.type
_entity_poly.pdbx_seq_one_letter_code
_entity_poly.pdbx_strand_id
1 'polypeptide(L)'
;MTLKNTNENAIEHGDEHSGLLPYSRILRVIKNASDKKFSKSSVQLIQCSVTEFIKEIAELSERQSRTRTGKNDKDLGVTIQKEDVIAAIQKGGKRFSFINFSAEFLEDDFWLTLADKQ
;
A
#
# COMPACT_ATOMS: atom_id res chain seq x y z
N MET A 1 -52.15 19.07 -5.12
CA MET A 1 -51.06 19.98 -5.50
C MET A 1 -49.79 19.50 -4.82
N THR A 2 -48.88 18.94 -5.60
CA THR A 2 -47.64 18.33 -5.09
C THR A 2 -46.55 19.40 -5.06
N LEU A 3 -46.04 19.70 -3.86
CA LEU A 3 -44.84 20.52 -3.69
C LEU A 3 -43.63 19.68 -4.13
N LYS A 4 -43.06 20.03 -5.27
CA LYS A 4 -41.73 19.58 -5.69
C LYS A 4 -40.71 20.50 -5.01
N ASN A 5 -39.98 19.98 -4.03
CA ASN A 5 -38.73 20.58 -3.58
C ASN A 5 -37.56 19.71 -4.06
N THR A 6 -36.90 20.31 -5.05
CA THR A 6 -35.48 20.30 -5.42
C THR A 6 -34.48 19.57 -4.53
N ASN A 7 -33.61 18.84 -5.24
CA ASN A 7 -32.15 18.92 -5.16
C ASN A 7 -31.43 18.17 -4.04
N GLU A 8 -30.93 16.98 -4.35
CA GLU A 8 -29.64 16.52 -3.80
C GLU A 8 -28.84 15.82 -4.91
N ASN A 9 -28.01 16.65 -5.56
CA ASN A 9 -26.65 16.36 -6.00
C ASN A 9 -26.36 14.93 -6.43
N ALA A 10 -26.31 14.74 -7.75
CA ALA A 10 -25.29 13.89 -8.34
C ALA A 10 -23.93 14.37 -7.81
N ILE A 11 -23.45 13.73 -6.74
CA ILE A 11 -22.08 13.89 -6.31
C ILE A 11 -21.26 13.10 -7.32
N GLU A 12 -20.86 13.82 -8.37
CA GLU A 12 -19.64 13.56 -9.12
C GLU A 12 -18.49 13.55 -8.11
N HIS A 13 -18.29 12.43 -7.42
CA HIS A 13 -17.01 12.17 -6.78
C HIS A 13 -16.04 11.86 -7.91
N GLY A 14 -15.30 12.91 -8.27
CA GLY A 14 -14.21 12.87 -9.23
C GLY A 14 -13.35 11.62 -9.07
N ASP A 15 -12.99 11.08 -10.22
CA ASP A 15 -12.20 9.89 -10.47
C ASP A 15 -10.72 10.10 -10.08
N GLU A 16 -10.44 10.56 -8.85
CA GLU A 16 -9.09 10.95 -8.39
C GLU A 16 -8.60 10.21 -7.14
N HIS A 17 -9.25 9.09 -6.80
CA HIS A 17 -8.66 8.09 -5.93
C HIS A 17 -8.45 6.80 -6.71
N SER A 18 -7.53 6.86 -7.67
CA SER A 18 -6.96 5.67 -8.29
C SER A 18 -6.14 4.93 -7.24
N GLY A 19 -6.82 4.18 -6.36
CA GLY A 19 -6.18 3.26 -5.46
C GLY A 19 -5.23 2.38 -6.29
N LEU A 20 -3.95 2.38 -5.91
CA LEU A 20 -2.86 1.83 -6.73
C LEU A 20 -3.08 0.35 -7.08
N LEU A 21 -3.87 -0.33 -6.25
CA LEU A 21 -4.27 -1.73 -6.43
C LEU A 21 -5.73 -1.84 -6.87
N PRO A 22 -6.07 -2.72 -7.83
CA PRO A 22 -7.45 -2.96 -8.25
C PRO A 22 -8.34 -3.43 -7.08
N TYR A 23 -9.54 -2.88 -7.00
CA TYR A 23 -10.55 -3.23 -5.98
C TYR A 23 -10.78 -4.75 -5.87
N SER A 24 -10.80 -5.47 -7.00
CA SER A 24 -10.97 -6.93 -7.05
C SER A 24 -9.83 -7.71 -6.40
N ARG A 25 -8.60 -7.18 -6.43
CA ARG A 25 -7.44 -7.78 -5.77
C ARG A 25 -7.50 -7.57 -4.27
N ILE A 26 -7.88 -6.38 -3.81
CA ILE A 26 -8.13 -6.10 -2.38
C ILE A 26 -9.21 -7.03 -1.83
N LEU A 27 -10.34 -7.17 -2.53
CA LEU A 27 -11.39 -8.12 -2.14
C LEU A 27 -10.90 -9.56 -2.00
N ARG A 28 -10.02 -10.02 -2.92
CA ARG A 28 -9.46 -11.38 -2.84
C ARG A 28 -8.60 -11.56 -1.60
N VAL A 29 -7.76 -10.57 -1.28
CA VAL A 29 -6.93 -10.60 -0.05
C VAL A 29 -7.81 -10.61 1.19
N ILE A 30 -8.85 -9.77 1.24
CA ILE A 30 -9.79 -9.74 2.38
C ILE A 30 -10.47 -11.09 2.57
N LYS A 31 -10.96 -11.73 1.50
CA LYS A 31 -11.60 -13.05 1.57
C LYS A 31 -10.66 -14.15 2.07
N ASN A 32 -9.37 -14.06 1.76
CA ASN A 32 -8.38 -15.01 2.26
C ASN A 32 -8.06 -14.79 3.75
N ALA A 33 -8.26 -13.57 4.25
CA ALA A 33 -8.00 -13.21 5.65
C ALA A 33 -9.25 -13.29 6.55
N SER A 34 -10.45 -13.23 5.97
CA SER A 34 -11.71 -13.20 6.72
C SER A 34 -12.88 -13.69 5.88
N ASP A 35 -13.73 -14.52 6.48
CA ASP A 35 -15.00 -14.97 5.89
C ASP A 35 -16.14 -13.93 5.97
N LYS A 36 -15.88 -12.78 6.59
CA LYS A 36 -16.90 -11.74 6.76
C LYS A 36 -17.11 -10.94 5.47
N LYS A 37 -18.35 -10.47 5.28
CA LYS A 37 -18.69 -9.54 4.20
C LYS A 37 -18.30 -8.12 4.61
N PHE A 38 -17.64 -7.41 3.69
CA PHE A 38 -17.29 -6.00 3.84
C PHE A 38 -18.16 -5.16 2.90
N SER A 39 -18.58 -3.97 3.35
CA SER A 39 -19.26 -3.02 2.48
C SER A 39 -18.30 -2.45 1.43
N LYS A 40 -18.83 -1.90 0.33
CA LYS A 40 -18.03 -1.27 -0.72
C LYS A 40 -17.13 -0.15 -0.16
N SER A 41 -17.68 0.69 0.71
CA SER A 41 -16.96 1.81 1.34
C SER A 41 -15.82 1.34 2.24
N SER A 42 -16.01 0.26 3.01
CA SER A 42 -14.95 -0.31 3.83
C SER A 42 -13.80 -0.87 2.97
N VAL A 43 -14.12 -1.53 1.85
CA VAL A 43 -13.09 -2.05 0.94
C VAL A 43 -12.33 -0.91 0.25
N GLN A 44 -13.03 0.16 -0.16
CA GLN A 44 -12.38 1.37 -0.70
C GLN A 44 -11.46 2.01 0.33
N LEU A 45 -11.87 2.11 1.60
CA LEU A 45 -11.02 2.63 2.66
C LEU A 45 -9.75 1.81 2.81
N ILE A 46 -9.85 0.48 2.81
CA ILE A 46 -8.68 -0.42 2.83
C ILE A 46 -7.78 -0.17 1.61
N GLN A 47 -8.35 -0.04 0.42
CA GLN A 47 -7.59 0.24 -0.81
C GLN A 47 -6.80 1.56 -0.73
N CYS A 48 -7.42 2.62 -0.19
CA CYS A 48 -6.76 3.90 0.06
C CYS A 48 -5.66 3.76 1.12
N SER A 49 -5.93 3.08 2.24
CA SER A 49 -4.95 2.86 3.31
C SER A 49 -3.73 2.07 2.82
N VAL A 50 -3.92 1.05 1.98
CA VAL A 50 -2.80 0.30 1.38
C VAL A 50 -1.98 1.19 0.44
N THR A 51 -2.64 2.07 -0.31
CA THR A 51 -1.94 3.02 -1.20
C THR A 51 -1.05 3.98 -0.41
N GLU A 52 -1.59 4.60 0.64
CA GLU A 52 -0.82 5.51 1.51
C GLU A 52 0.30 4.78 2.25
N PHE A 53 0.06 3.55 2.68
CA PHE A 53 1.07 2.70 3.28
C PHE A 53 2.25 2.43 2.32
N ILE A 54 1.98 2.08 1.06
CA ILE A 54 3.04 1.86 0.05
C ILE A 54 3.84 3.14 -0.19
N LYS A 55 3.18 4.29 -0.31
CA LYS A 55 3.86 5.59 -0.48
C LYS A 55 4.81 5.87 0.67
N GLU A 56 4.34 5.70 1.90
CA GLU A 56 5.16 5.95 3.08
C GLU A 56 6.38 5.02 3.16
N ILE A 57 6.22 3.72 2.88
CA ILE A 57 7.36 2.79 2.83
C ILE A 57 8.34 3.20 1.73
N ALA A 58 7.85 3.61 0.55
CA ALA A 58 8.70 4.06 -0.54
C ALA A 58 9.54 5.29 -0.15
N GLU A 59 8.92 6.31 0.46
CA GLU A 59 9.63 7.51 0.94
C GLU A 59 10.67 7.20 2.01
N LEU A 60 10.33 6.33 2.98
CA LEU A 60 11.26 5.94 4.03
C LEU A 60 12.44 5.13 3.46
N SER A 61 12.17 4.26 2.48
CA SER A 61 13.18 3.47 1.78
C SER A 61 14.12 4.35 0.96
N GLU A 62 13.60 5.37 0.28
CA GLU A 62 14.42 6.37 -0.41
C GLU A 62 15.37 7.08 0.57
N ARG A 63 14.87 7.51 1.74
CA ARG A 63 15.72 8.11 2.79
C ARG A 63 16.82 7.17 3.26
N GLN A 64 16.55 5.86 3.36
CA GLN A 64 17.59 4.88 3.69
C GLN A 64 18.61 4.73 2.56
N SER A 65 18.15 4.63 1.31
CA SER A 65 19.00 4.54 0.12
C SER A 65 19.94 5.74 -0.01
N ARG A 66 19.43 6.96 0.24
CA ARG A 66 20.24 8.20 0.26
C ARG A 66 21.28 8.19 1.37
N THR A 67 20.89 7.73 2.56
CA THR A 67 21.81 7.59 3.70
C THR A 67 22.93 6.61 3.37
N ARG A 68 22.61 5.44 2.79
CA ARG A 68 23.56 4.40 2.40
C ARG A 68 24.51 4.85 1.28
N THR A 69 24.00 5.60 0.30
CA THR A 69 24.78 6.05 -0.87
C THR A 69 25.48 7.41 -0.66
N GLY A 70 25.23 8.09 0.45
CA GLY A 70 25.74 9.43 0.73
C GLY A 70 25.16 10.54 -0.16
N LYS A 71 24.11 10.25 -0.94
CA LYS A 71 23.47 11.18 -1.88
C LYS A 71 22.28 11.90 -1.24
N ASN A 72 22.58 12.88 -0.39
CA ASN A 72 21.57 13.65 0.35
C ASN A 72 20.82 14.67 -0.51
N ASP A 73 21.34 15.00 -1.69
CA ASP A 73 20.70 15.90 -2.64
C ASP A 73 19.52 15.20 -3.35
N LYS A 74 18.32 15.77 -3.22
CA LYS A 74 17.08 15.20 -3.76
C LYS A 74 17.06 15.10 -5.28
N ASP A 75 17.83 15.94 -5.97
CA ASP A 75 17.88 15.96 -7.44
C ASP A 75 18.73 14.80 -7.99
N LEU A 76 19.54 14.16 -7.15
CA LEU A 76 20.28 12.95 -7.51
C LEU A 76 19.39 11.71 -7.37
N GLY A 77 19.26 10.96 -8.48
CA GLY A 77 18.62 9.65 -8.47
C GLY A 77 19.36 8.63 -7.61
N VAL A 78 18.60 7.82 -6.88
CA VAL A 78 19.09 6.68 -6.09
C VAL A 78 18.33 5.41 -6.49
N THR A 79 19.02 4.28 -6.44
CA THR A 79 18.38 2.96 -6.61
C THR A 79 18.05 2.40 -5.22
N ILE A 80 16.77 2.18 -4.96
CA ILE A 80 16.29 1.56 -3.73
C ILE A 80 16.59 0.07 -3.79
N GLN A 81 17.34 -0.44 -2.82
CA GLN A 81 17.67 -1.87 -2.66
C GLN A 81 16.79 -2.51 -1.58
N LYS A 82 16.78 -3.85 -1.50
CA LYS A 82 15.96 -4.58 -0.53
C LYS A 82 16.31 -4.18 0.91
N GLU A 83 17.59 -3.95 1.20
CA GLU A 83 18.10 -3.55 2.51
C GLU A 83 17.55 -2.18 2.92
N ASP A 84 17.32 -1.27 1.97
CA ASP A 84 16.76 0.06 2.23
C ASP A 84 15.30 -0.04 2.69
N VAL A 85 14.54 -0.97 2.09
CA VAL A 85 13.15 -1.27 2.45
C VAL A 85 13.07 -1.93 3.83
N ILE A 86 13.94 -2.91 4.09
CA ILE A 86 14.04 -3.58 5.40
C ILE A 86 14.36 -2.55 6.50
N ALA A 87 15.36 -1.70 6.27
CA ALA A 87 15.75 -0.66 7.21
C ALA A 87 14.62 0.37 7.44
N ALA A 88 13.85 0.71 6.40
CA ALA A 88 12.68 1.59 6.52
C ALA A 88 11.58 0.98 7.40
N ILE A 89 11.26 -0.30 7.20
CA ILE A 89 10.28 -1.06 7.99
C ILE A 89 10.73 -1.13 9.46
N GLN A 90 11.99 -1.49 9.70
CA GLN A 90 12.56 -1.59 11.04
C GLN A 90 12.56 -0.24 11.78
N LYS A 91 12.92 0.85 11.10
CA LYS A 91 12.91 2.20 11.68
C LYS A 91 11.51 2.73 11.99
N GLY A 92 10.48 2.27 11.29
CA GLY A 92 9.09 2.63 11.63
C GLY A 92 8.59 1.98 12.92
N GLY A 93 9.33 1.03 13.50
CA GLY A 93 9.10 0.49 14.83
C GLY A 93 7.69 -0.10 15.01
N LYS A 94 6.99 0.31 16.08
CA LYS A 94 5.64 -0.18 16.40
C LYS A 94 4.60 0.08 15.32
N ARG A 95 4.82 1.09 14.46
CA ARG A 95 3.90 1.43 13.36
C ARG A 95 3.84 0.32 12.29
N PHE A 96 4.93 -0.41 12.14
CA PHE A 96 5.10 -1.47 11.15
C PHE A 96 5.34 -2.84 11.79
N SER A 97 4.98 -3.00 13.07
CA SER A 97 5.17 -4.26 13.80
C SER A 97 4.42 -5.44 13.17
N PHE A 98 3.38 -5.19 12.38
CA PHE A 98 2.67 -6.21 11.60
C PHE A 98 3.48 -6.72 10.40
N ILE A 99 4.46 -5.96 9.91
CA ILE A 99 5.37 -6.35 8.81
C ILE A 99 6.52 -7.20 9.32
N ASN A 100 6.81 -7.19 10.64
CA ASN A 100 7.77 -8.12 11.25
C ASN A 100 7.31 -9.58 11.21
N PHE A 101 6.11 -9.87 10.71
CA PHE A 101 5.75 -11.22 10.31
C PHE A 101 6.57 -11.58 9.07
N SER A 102 7.58 -12.42 9.29
CA SER A 102 8.49 -13.06 8.34
C SER A 102 9.71 -12.24 7.86
N ALA A 103 10.79 -12.33 8.63
CA ALA A 103 12.12 -12.39 8.01
C ALA A 103 12.17 -13.49 6.91
N GLU A 104 11.33 -14.54 7.01
CA GLU A 104 11.11 -15.58 5.99
C GLU A 104 10.59 -15.06 4.63
N PHE A 105 9.88 -13.92 4.52
CA PHE A 105 9.48 -13.35 3.21
C PHE A 105 10.59 -12.51 2.56
N LEU A 106 11.63 -12.17 3.34
CA LEU A 106 12.80 -11.41 2.90
C LEU A 106 13.95 -12.35 2.50
N GLU A 107 13.84 -13.64 2.79
CA GLU A 107 14.71 -14.68 2.24
C GLU A 107 14.33 -14.92 0.77
N ASP A 108 15.34 -14.93 -0.11
CA ASP A 108 15.18 -14.91 -1.57
C ASP A 108 14.36 -16.11 -2.11
N ASP A 109 14.21 -17.18 -1.33
CA ASP A 109 13.51 -18.42 -1.70
C ASP A 109 11.97 -18.29 -1.79
N PHE A 110 11.38 -17.32 -1.09
CA PHE A 110 9.91 -17.15 -1.12
C PHE A 110 9.41 -16.62 -2.48
N TRP A 111 10.20 -15.81 -3.17
CA TRP A 111 9.81 -15.21 -4.46
C TRP A 111 10.12 -16.10 -5.66
N LEU A 112 11.18 -16.90 -5.59
CA LEU A 112 11.54 -17.87 -6.63
C LEU A 112 10.50 -18.98 -6.76
N THR A 113 9.97 -19.48 -5.63
CA THR A 113 8.96 -20.54 -5.61
C THR A 113 7.58 -20.12 -6.15
N LEU A 114 7.31 -18.81 -6.26
CA LEU A 114 6.09 -18.25 -6.85
C LEU A 114 6.21 -18.00 -8.36
N ALA A 115 7.42 -17.80 -8.88
CA ALA A 115 7.67 -17.63 -10.31
C ALA A 115 7.58 -18.97 -11.08
N ASP A 116 7.97 -20.08 -10.45
CA ASP A 116 7.97 -21.43 -11.05
C ASP A 116 6.60 -22.13 -11.06
N LYS A 117 5.54 -21.46 -10.59
CA LYS A 117 4.16 -21.99 -10.55
C LYS A 117 3.19 -21.35 -11.56
N GLN A 118 3.70 -20.65 -12.58
CA GLN A 118 2.91 -20.17 -13.72
C GLN A 118 3.12 -21.03 -14.96
#